data_AF-A0A2T3MNG1-F1
#
_entry.id   AF-A0A2T3MNG1-F1
#
_cell.length_a   1.000
_cell.length_b   1.000
_cell.length_c   1.000
_cell.angle_alpha   90.00
_cell.angle_beta   90.00
_cell.angle_gamma   90.00
#
_symmetry.space_group_name_H-M   'P 1'
#
loop_
_entity.id
_entity.type
_entity.pdbx_description
1 polymer ?
#
loop_
_entity_poly.entity_id
_entity_poly.type
_entity_poly.pdbx_seq_one_letter_code
_entity_poly.pdbx_strand_id
1 'polypeptide(L)'
;MKSAFDDARQLIQASIQQCFGSELVVMLPDGQQRKIQGYIKHQSSENHAIKRLLTGSCLPPLSTMMIKGKRYSLVLSGHEQGKGKQKSQLQREYVLNLSQAGIKHDFSEY
;
A
#
# COMPACT_ATOMS: atom_id res chain seq x y z
N MET A 1 -1.82 12.91 25.25
CA MET A 1 -2.75 13.90 24.67
C MET A 1 -2.66 13.81 23.15
N LYS A 2 -3.78 13.76 22.44
CA LYS A 2 -3.78 14.01 20.99
C LYS A 2 -3.57 15.51 20.78
N SER A 3 -2.70 15.88 19.84
CA SER A 3 -2.51 17.28 19.48
C SER A 3 -3.57 17.72 18.47
N ALA A 4 -3.83 19.03 18.35
CA ALA A 4 -4.68 19.57 17.28
C ALA A 4 -4.16 19.19 15.88
N PHE A 5 -2.85 18.99 15.76
CA PHE A 5 -2.23 18.49 14.54
C PHE A 5 -2.64 17.05 14.22
N ASP A 6 -2.74 16.17 15.22
CA ASP A 6 -3.18 14.79 15.02
C ASP A 6 -4.62 14.71 14.51
N ASP A 7 -5.49 15.56 15.05
CA ASP A 7 -6.90 15.63 14.61
C ASP A 7 -7.01 16.18 13.20
N ALA A 8 -6.28 17.24 12.87
CA ALA A 8 -6.21 17.78 11.51
C ALA A 8 -5.68 16.73 10.52
N ARG A 9 -4.63 15.99 10.91
CA ARG A 9 -4.05 14.91 10.10
C ARG A 9 -5.06 13.79 9.86
N GLN A 10 -5.80 13.37 10.88
CA GLN A 10 -6.84 12.35 10.77
C GLN A 10 -7.98 12.80 9.85
N LEU A 11 -8.41 14.06 9.95
CA LEU A 11 -9.48 14.62 9.11
C LEU A 11 -9.06 14.67 7.63
N ILE A 12 -7.85 15.13 7.34
CA ILE A 12 -7.31 15.14 5.97
C ILE A 12 -7.19 13.72 5.41
N GLN A 13 -6.66 12.79 6.22
CA GLN A 13 -6.53 11.39 5.81
C GLN A 13 -7.90 10.77 5.49
N ALA A 14 -8.91 11.02 6.33
CA ALA A 14 -10.28 10.56 6.10
C ALA A 14 -10.87 11.15 4.81
N SER A 15 -10.68 12.46 4.58
CA SER A 15 -11.16 13.13 3.36
C SER A 15 -10.54 12.52 2.09
N ILE A 16 -9.23 12.28 2.06
CA ILE A 16 -8.57 11.66 0.90
C ILE A 16 -9.12 10.24 0.67
N GLN A 17 -9.29 9.45 1.74
CA GLN A 17 -9.83 8.10 1.63
C GLN A 17 -11.30 8.09 1.19
N GLN A 18 -12.09 9.10 1.56
CA GLN A 18 -13.47 9.24 1.10
C GLN A 18 -13.55 9.64 -0.38
N CYS A 19 -12.65 10.50 -0.85
CA CYS A 19 -12.68 11.00 -2.24
C CYS A 19 -12.07 10.02 -3.25
N PHE A 20 -10.99 9.34 -2.87
CA PHE A 20 -10.20 8.51 -3.80
C PHE A 20 -10.16 7.04 -3.40
N GLY A 21 -10.42 6.73 -2.14
CA GLY A 21 -10.37 5.38 -1.60
C GLY A 21 -11.56 4.52 -2.02
N SER A 22 -11.35 3.21 -1.92
CA SER A 22 -12.35 2.18 -2.07
C SER A 22 -12.06 1.06 -1.08
N GLU A 23 -13.08 0.26 -0.76
CA GLU A 23 -12.87 -0.93 0.06
C GLU A 23 -12.06 -1.96 -0.76
N LEU A 24 -10.90 -2.35 -0.22
CA LEU A 24 -10.00 -3.33 -0.80
C LEU A 24 -9.81 -4.48 0.18
N VAL A 25 -9.61 -5.69 -0.35
CA VAL A 25 -9.33 -6.88 0.45
C VAL A 25 -7.85 -7.22 0.34
N VAL A 26 -7.19 -7.33 1.50
CA VAL A 26 -5.83 -7.85 1.62
C VAL A 26 -5.86 -9.19 2.35
N MET A 27 -4.97 -10.10 1.98
CA MET A 27 -4.69 -11.29 2.78
C MET A 27 -3.49 -11.00 3.68
N LEU A 28 -3.70 -11.21 4.97
CA LEU A 28 -2.68 -11.13 5.98
C LEU A 28 -1.80 -12.40 5.98
N PRO A 29 -0.63 -12.38 6.63
CA PRO A 29 0.30 -13.51 6.66
C PRO A 29 -0.27 -14.78 7.33
N ASP A 30 -1.23 -14.62 8.23
CA ASP A 30 -1.97 -15.70 8.88
C ASP A 30 -3.07 -16.31 7.98
N GLY A 31 -3.21 -15.82 6.74
CA GLY A 31 -4.23 -16.24 5.78
C GLY A 31 -5.57 -15.54 5.95
N GLN A 32 -5.76 -14.70 6.98
CA GLN A 32 -7.00 -13.98 7.18
C GLN A 32 -7.17 -12.86 6.15
N GLN A 33 -8.42 -12.65 5.72
CA GLN A 33 -8.76 -11.51 4.90
C GLN A 33 -9.06 -10.30 5.77
N ARG A 34 -8.49 -9.14 5.42
CA ARG A 34 -8.79 -7.86 6.04
C ARG A 34 -9.28 -6.89 4.98
N LYS A 35 -10.43 -6.26 5.26
CA LYS A 35 -10.93 -5.12 4.50
C LYS A 35 -10.19 -3.85 4.92
N ILE A 36 -9.74 -3.07 3.96
CA ILE A 36 -9.08 -1.79 4.18
C ILE A 36 -9.65 -0.73 3.25
N GLN A 37 -9.57 0.54 3.66
CA GLN A 37 -9.76 1.66 2.74
C GLN A 37 -8.43 2.06 2.12
N GLY A 38 -8.43 2.19 0.78
CA GLY A 38 -7.25 2.60 0.03
C GLY A 38 -7.53 2.73 -1.46
N TYR A 39 -6.52 3.11 -2.23
CA TYR A 39 -6.62 3.18 -3.68
C TYR A 39 -5.32 2.75 -4.35
N ILE A 40 -5.45 2.31 -5.61
CA ILE A 40 -4.33 1.86 -6.43
C ILE A 40 -3.92 2.99 -7.36
N LYS A 41 -2.70 3.49 -7.19
CA LYS A 41 -2.06 4.42 -8.10
C LYS A 41 -1.26 3.63 -9.14
N HIS A 42 -1.53 3.93 -10.40
CA HIS A 42 -0.79 3.38 -11.54
C HIS A 42 0.29 4.40 -11.94
N GLN A 43 1.54 3.99 -11.91
CA GLN A 43 2.66 4.80 -12.41
C GLN A 43 3.36 4.02 -13.52
N SER A 44 3.26 4.53 -14.75
CA SER A 44 3.99 4.01 -15.89
C SER A 44 5.27 4.82 -16.04
N SER A 45 6.42 4.16 -16.02
CA SER A 45 7.69 4.68 -16.54
C SER A 45 8.09 3.83 -17.74
N GLU A 46 9.00 4.31 -18.58
CA GLU A 46 9.26 3.95 -19.99
C GLU A 46 9.31 2.46 -20.37
N ASN A 47 9.33 1.50 -19.44
CA ASN A 47 9.09 0.07 -19.71
C ASN A 47 8.42 -0.71 -18.56
N HIS A 48 7.96 -0.05 -17.50
CA HIS A 48 7.43 -0.72 -16.30
C HIS A 48 6.18 -0.01 -15.76
N ALA A 49 5.08 -0.76 -15.68
CA ALA A 49 3.87 -0.35 -14.98
C ALA A 49 3.96 -0.75 -13.51
N ILE A 50 4.24 0.22 -12.64
CA ILE A 50 4.28 0.02 -11.19
C ILE A 50 2.89 0.32 -10.63
N LYS A 51 2.35 -0.63 -9.85
CA LYS A 51 1.13 -0.42 -9.07
C LYS A 51 1.50 -0.12 -7.63
N ARG A 52 0.87 0.88 -7.03
CA ARG A 52 1.10 1.30 -5.65
C ARG A 52 -0.22 1.37 -4.92
N LEU A 53 -0.32 0.75 -3.76
CA LEU A 53 -1.45 0.89 -2.84
C LEU A 53 -1.16 2.02 -1.87
N LEU A 54 -2.04 3.01 -1.85
CA LEU A 54 -2.05 4.07 -0.86
C LEU A 54 -3.16 3.83 0.16
N THR A 55 -2.79 3.70 1.43
CA THR A 55 -3.74 3.42 2.51
C THR A 55 -3.28 4.05 3.82
N GLY A 56 -4.26 4.40 4.65
CA GLY A 56 -4.05 4.75 6.05
C GLY A 56 -3.72 3.56 6.95
N SER A 57 -3.99 2.35 6.49
CA SER A 57 -3.82 1.12 7.27
C SER A 57 -2.35 0.73 7.39
N CYS A 58 -1.97 0.17 8.53
CA CYS A 58 -0.68 -0.50 8.67
C CYS A 58 -0.86 -1.98 8.34
N LEU A 59 -0.26 -2.43 7.25
CA LEU A 59 -0.28 -3.82 6.82
C LEU A 59 1.00 -4.52 7.30
N PRO A 60 0.89 -5.72 7.88
CA PRO A 60 2.05 -6.50 8.27
C PRO A 60 2.88 -6.91 7.04
N PRO A 61 4.19 -7.17 7.21
CA PRO A 61 5.03 -7.76 6.16
C PRO A 61 4.40 -9.04 5.59
N LEU A 62 4.69 -9.37 4.33
CA LEU A 62 4.15 -10.54 3.62
C LEU A 62 2.62 -10.50 3.36
N SER A 63 1.95 -9.39 3.65
CA SER A 63 0.57 -9.19 3.19
C SER A 63 0.48 -9.25 1.66
N THR A 64 -0.61 -9.81 1.15
CA THR A 64 -0.85 -9.93 -0.30
C THR A 64 -2.22 -9.37 -0.69
N MET A 65 -2.40 -9.11 -1.98
CA MET A 65 -3.67 -8.65 -2.55
C MET A 65 -3.93 -9.35 -3.88
N MET A 66 -5.19 -9.67 -4.17
CA MET A 66 -5.62 -10.17 -5.47
C MET A 66 -6.16 -9.02 -6.32
N ILE A 67 -5.60 -8.79 -7.51
CA ILE A 67 -6.10 -7.80 -8.48
C ILE A 67 -6.25 -8.48 -9.83
N LYS A 68 -7.47 -8.52 -10.38
CA LYS A 68 -7.78 -9.12 -11.68
C LYS A 68 -7.20 -10.54 -11.83
N GLY A 69 -7.40 -11.37 -10.79
CA GLY A 69 -6.91 -12.76 -10.75
C GLY A 69 -5.41 -12.94 -10.50
N LYS A 70 -4.64 -11.85 -10.40
CA LYS A 70 -3.20 -11.90 -10.12
C LYS A 70 -2.91 -11.59 -8.65
N ARG A 71 -2.03 -12.38 -8.03
CA ARG A 71 -1.56 -12.17 -6.66
C ARG A 71 -0.40 -11.18 -6.66
N TYR A 72 -0.47 -10.20 -5.77
CA TYR A 72 0.58 -9.23 -5.55
C TYR A 72 1.03 -9.26 -4.10
N SER A 73 2.34 -9.30 -3.87
CA SER A 73 2.94 -9.05 -2.57
C SER A 73 2.97 -7.55 -2.30
N LEU A 74 2.61 -7.15 -1.08
CA LEU A 74 2.59 -5.75 -0.65
C LEU A 74 3.88 -5.44 0.10
N VAL A 75 4.77 -4.67 -0.51
CA VAL A 75 6.03 -4.24 0.11
C VAL A 75 5.92 -2.78 0.51
N LEU A 76 6.10 -2.47 1.80
CA LEU A 76 6.09 -1.09 2.28
C LEU A 76 7.25 -0.33 1.63
N SER A 77 6.93 0.62 0.74
CA SER A 77 7.92 1.57 0.21
C SER A 77 8.16 2.74 1.16
N GLY A 78 7.19 2.98 2.06
CA GLY A 78 7.26 4.01 3.08
C GLY A 78 5.98 4.82 3.13
N HIS A 79 6.14 6.14 3.16
CA HIS A 79 5.08 7.12 3.13
C HIS A 79 5.01 7.75 1.74
N GLU A 80 3.80 8.11 1.27
CA GLU A 80 3.66 8.78 -0.02
C GLU A 80 4.58 10.02 -0.08
N GLN A 81 5.26 10.27 -1.20
CA GLN A 81 6.08 11.48 -1.33
C GLN A 81 5.18 12.70 -1.54
N GLY A 82 5.29 13.69 -0.66
CA GLY A 82 4.70 15.01 -0.86
C GLY A 82 5.53 15.86 -1.83
N LYS A 83 5.08 17.09 -2.11
CA LYS A 83 5.90 18.07 -2.85
C LYS A 83 7.20 18.34 -2.06
N GLY A 84 8.35 18.37 -2.76
CA GLY A 84 9.63 18.80 -2.19
C GLY A 84 10.50 17.73 -1.51
N LYS A 85 10.49 16.46 -1.97
CA LYS A 85 11.25 15.33 -1.39
C LYS A 85 10.89 14.98 0.06
N GLN A 86 9.84 15.58 0.64
CA GLN A 86 9.39 15.26 1.99
C GLN A 86 8.36 14.13 2.00
N LYS A 87 8.44 13.25 3.00
CA LYS A 87 7.50 12.14 3.19
C LYS A 87 6.17 12.66 3.73
N SER A 88 5.07 12.40 3.01
CA SER A 88 3.70 12.69 3.44
C SER A 88 3.32 11.82 4.64
N GLN A 89 3.01 12.43 5.78
CA GLN A 89 2.59 11.71 6.98
C GLN A 89 1.13 11.23 6.93
N LEU A 90 0.46 11.37 5.78
CA LEU A 90 -0.96 11.10 5.61
C LEU A 90 -1.25 9.65 5.24
N GLN A 91 -0.43 9.06 4.36
CA GLN A 91 -0.70 7.73 3.81
C GLN A 91 0.57 6.91 3.69
N ARG A 92 0.41 5.60 3.92
CA ARG A 92 1.45 4.61 3.64
C ARG A 92 1.34 4.17 2.20
N GLU A 93 2.50 3.88 1.63
CA GLU A 93 2.64 3.42 0.27
C GLU A 93 3.21 2.02 0.24
N TYR A 94 2.47 1.11 -0.38
CA TYR A 94 2.89 -0.26 -0.63
C TYR A 94 3.07 -0.46 -2.14
N VAL A 95 4.25 -0.92 -2.56
CA VAL A 95 4.50 -1.35 -3.94
C VAL A 95 3.94 -2.75 -4.12
N LEU A 96 3.21 -2.95 -5.22
CA LEU A 96 2.61 -4.23 -5.57
C LEU A 96 3.56 -4.99 -6.50
N ASN A 97 4.22 -6.00 -5.95
CA ASN A 97 5.07 -6.91 -6.72
C ASN A 97 4.26 -8.13 -7.13
N LEU A 98 4.18 -8.39 -8.45
CA LEU A 98 3.47 -9.56 -8.95
C LEU A 98 4.13 -10.82 -8.40
N SER A 99 3.41 -11.60 -7.59
CA SER A 99 3.91 -12.89 -7.12
C SER A 99 3.90 -13.85 -8.31
N GLN A 100 5.07 -14.22 -8.81
CA GLN A 100 5.16 -15.29 -9.81
C GLN A 100 4.81 -16.60 -9.11
N ALA A 101 3.76 -17.27 -9.58
CA ALA A 101 3.46 -18.64 -9.17
C ALA A 101 4.57 -19.54 -9.76
N GLY A 102 5.56 -19.91 -8.94
CA GLY A 102 6.51 -20.98 -9.30
C GLY A 102 8.01 -20.68 -9.21
N ILE A 103 8.46 -19.57 -8.62
CA ILE A 103 9.89 -19.44 -8.28
C ILE A 103 10.04 -19.67 -6.78
N LYS A 104 10.61 -20.84 -6.42
CA LYS A 104 11.27 -21.01 -5.12
C LYS A 104 12.30 -19.89 -5.04
N HIS A 105 12.08 -18.90 -4.16
CA HIS A 105 13.13 -18.02 -3.73
C HIS A 105 14.11 -18.86 -2.90
N ASP A 106 15.06 -19.50 -3.56
CA ASP A 106 16.35 -19.74 -2.92
C ASP A 106 16.92 -18.35 -2.62
N PHE A 107 16.91 -17.99 -1.34
CA PHE A 107 17.66 -16.88 -0.82
C PHE A 107 19.13 -17.17 -1.11
N SER A 108 19.69 -16.56 -2.16
CA SER A 108 21.14 -16.47 -2.32
C SER A 108 21.60 -15.21 -1.59
N GLU A 109 22.02 -15.36 -0.34
CA GLU A 109 22.97 -14.43 0.26
C GLU A 109 24.35 -14.74 -0.33
N TYR A 110 24.76 -14.01 -1.37
CA TYR A 110 26.16 -13.76 -1.75
C TYR A 110 26.25 -12.52 -2.65
#